data_AF-A0A7X6WFD9-F1
#
_entry.id   AF-A0A7X6WFD9-F1
#
_cell.length_a   1.000
_cell.length_b   1.000
_cell.length_c   1.000
_cell.angle_alpha   90.00
_cell.angle_beta   90.00
_cell.angle_gamma   90.00
#
_symmetry.space_group_name_H-M   'P 1'
#
loop_
_entity.id
_entity.type
_entity.pdbx_description
1 polymer ?
#
loop_
_entity_poly.entity_id
_entity_poly.type
_entity_poly.pdbx_seq_one_letter_code
_entity_poly.pdbx_strand_id
1 'polypeptide(L)'
;MSMNNDNNKDNKKRKSFFSLLFGNLFGNKKELSLMEEEDVQSPWRTVINTFRGNKISMTGLLIFLTIFLIVLIGPLLDPIDLSYSETSQINVGPGKDMLNIPQALNGNLQDIAIGPTYSVGVSTNGDMYIWGKTRITSTI
;
A
#
# COMPACT_ATOMS: atom_id res chain seq x y z
N MET A 1 -20.52 -26.87 -72.29
CA MET A 1 -20.07 -27.94 -71.37
C MET A 1 -19.54 -27.24 -70.11
N SER A 2 -20.07 -27.65 -68.95
CA SER A 2 -19.68 -27.29 -67.57
C SER A 2 -18.17 -27.02 -67.40
N MET A 3 -17.68 -26.15 -66.51
CA MET A 3 -17.92 -26.23 -65.07
C MET A 3 -17.53 -24.93 -64.35
N ASN A 4 -18.39 -24.55 -63.41
CA ASN A 4 -18.23 -23.54 -62.39
C ASN A 4 -17.17 -23.99 -61.34
N ASN A 5 -16.44 -23.06 -60.73
CA ASN A 5 -15.83 -23.30 -59.42
C ASN A 5 -15.74 -21.99 -58.62
N ASP A 6 -16.88 -21.64 -58.03
CA ASP A 6 -17.00 -20.75 -56.89
C ASP A 6 -16.28 -21.34 -55.68
N ASN A 7 -15.29 -20.63 -55.14
CA ASN A 7 -14.83 -20.81 -53.76
C ASN A 7 -14.20 -19.53 -53.22
N ASN A 8 -14.96 -18.43 -53.17
CA ASN A 8 -14.60 -17.29 -52.32
C ASN A 8 -15.05 -17.57 -50.87
N LYS A 9 -14.14 -18.07 -50.03
CA LYS A 9 -14.32 -18.08 -48.57
C LYS A 9 -13.95 -16.70 -48.03
N ASP A 10 -14.93 -15.79 -48.03
CA ASP A 10 -14.85 -14.52 -47.31
C ASP A 10 -14.83 -14.79 -45.79
N ASN A 11 -13.62 -14.94 -45.23
CA ASN A 11 -13.39 -14.99 -43.79
C ASN A 11 -13.60 -13.60 -43.17
N LYS A 12 -14.85 -13.17 -43.05
CA LYS A 12 -15.21 -11.91 -42.39
C LYS A 12 -15.09 -12.09 -40.87
N LYS A 13 -13.88 -11.88 -40.34
CA LYS A 13 -13.61 -11.85 -38.89
C LYS A 13 -14.60 -10.88 -38.21
N ARG A 14 -15.45 -11.40 -37.33
CA ARG A 14 -16.39 -10.61 -36.52
C ARG A 14 -15.56 -9.68 -35.63
N LYS A 15 -15.59 -8.37 -35.89
CA LYS A 15 -14.92 -7.38 -35.05
C LYS A 15 -15.56 -7.41 -33.66
N SER A 16 -14.73 -7.60 -32.64
CA SER A 16 -15.15 -7.66 -31.24
C SER A 16 -15.89 -6.39 -30.83
N PHE A 17 -16.93 -6.51 -30.02
CA PHE A 17 -17.67 -5.38 -29.45
C PHE A 17 -16.74 -4.36 -28.78
N PHE A 18 -15.66 -4.85 -28.16
CA PHE A 18 -14.59 -4.05 -27.59
C PHE A 18 -13.81 -3.24 -28.65
N SER A 19 -13.59 -3.80 -29.84
CA SER A 19 -12.91 -3.10 -30.94
C SER A 19 -13.81 -2.02 -31.57
N LEU A 20 -15.12 -2.21 -31.55
CA LEU A 20 -16.08 -1.20 -32.00
C LEU A 20 -16.24 -0.08 -30.97
N LEU A 21 -16.26 -0.42 -29.68
CA LEU A 21 -16.24 0.55 -28.58
C LEU A 21 -14.95 1.38 -28.58
N PHE A 22 -13.78 0.75 -28.71
CA PHE A 22 -12.50 1.47 -28.80
C PHE A 22 -12.44 2.36 -30.05
N GLY A 23 -12.96 1.90 -31.19
CA GLY A 23 -13.01 2.71 -32.42
C GLY A 23 -13.89 3.96 -32.29
N ASN A 24 -14.97 3.88 -31.52
CA ASN A 24 -15.84 5.03 -31.26
C ASN A 24 -15.34 5.94 -30.12
N LEU A 25 -14.62 5.39 -29.13
CA LEU A 25 -14.03 6.15 -28.01
C LEU A 25 -12.73 6.87 -28.39
N PHE A 26 -11.95 6.32 -29.33
CA PHE A 26 -10.65 6.87 -29.73
C PHE A 26 -10.63 7.48 -31.14
N GLY A 27 -11.80 7.65 -31.76
CA GLY A 27 -12.02 8.68 -32.78
C GLY A 27 -12.24 8.15 -34.19
N ASN A 28 -13.50 8.20 -34.63
CA ASN A 28 -13.82 8.53 -36.01
C ASN A 28 -14.15 10.03 -36.07
N LYS A 29 -13.28 10.80 -36.71
CA LYS A 29 -13.40 12.24 -36.83
C LYS A 29 -14.55 12.58 -37.81
N LYS A 30 -15.56 13.28 -37.32
CA LYS A 30 -16.44 14.10 -38.17
C LYS A 30 -16.27 15.53 -37.70
N GLU A 31 -15.83 16.39 -38.62
CA GLU A 31 -15.64 17.81 -38.40
C GLU A 31 -17.02 18.45 -38.18
N LEU A 32 -17.23 19.02 -37.00
CA LEU A 32 -18.38 19.86 -36.71
C LEU A 32 -17.86 21.20 -36.17
N SER A 33 -18.50 22.25 -36.68
CA SER A 33 -18.21 23.68 -36.59
C SER A 33 -17.50 24.17 -35.32
N LEU A 34 -16.40 24.89 -35.56
CA LEU A 34 -15.47 25.57 -34.64
C LEU A 34 -16.09 26.39 -33.49
N MET A 35 -17.38 26.71 -33.54
CA MET A 35 -18.08 27.44 -32.47
C MET A 35 -18.63 26.51 -31.37
N GLU A 36 -18.79 25.22 -31.64
CA GLU A 36 -19.17 24.22 -30.63
C GLU A 36 -17.93 23.49 -30.09
N GLU A 37 -16.83 23.46 -30.85
CA GLU A 37 -15.55 22.84 -30.46
C GLU A 37 -14.76 23.62 -29.39
N GLU A 38 -15.03 24.94 -29.22
CA GLU A 38 -14.43 25.72 -28.11
C GLU A 38 -14.96 25.32 -26.72
N ASP A 39 -16.16 24.72 -26.63
CA ASP A 39 -16.78 24.31 -25.35
C ASP A 39 -16.70 22.79 -25.07
N VAL A 40 -16.30 21.97 -26.04
CA VAL A 40 -16.10 20.51 -25.83
C VAL A 40 -14.64 20.13 -25.72
N GLN A 41 -13.86 20.89 -24.96
CA GLN A 41 -12.64 20.31 -24.40
C GLN A 41 -13.07 19.19 -23.45
N SER A 42 -12.64 17.93 -23.72
CA SER A 42 -13.11 16.79 -22.92
C SER A 42 -12.88 17.08 -21.43
N PRO A 43 -13.90 16.94 -20.56
CA PRO A 43 -13.82 17.35 -19.16
C PRO A 43 -12.56 16.81 -18.44
N TRP A 44 -12.14 15.59 -18.80
CA TRP A 44 -10.93 14.96 -18.27
C TRP A 44 -9.62 15.69 -18.64
N ARG A 45 -9.49 16.10 -19.91
CA ARG A 45 -8.33 16.87 -20.38
C ARG A 45 -8.29 18.24 -19.71
N THR A 46 -9.44 18.88 -19.51
CA THR A 46 -9.54 20.16 -18.79
C THR A 46 -9.05 20.02 -17.36
N VAL A 47 -9.49 18.99 -16.63
CA VAL A 47 -9.02 18.72 -15.27
C VAL A 47 -7.50 18.52 -15.23
N ILE A 48 -6.94 17.67 -16.10
CA ILE A 48 -5.49 17.43 -16.14
C ILE A 48 -4.70 18.71 -16.44
N ASN A 49 -5.19 19.51 -17.40
CA ASN A 49 -4.54 20.76 -17.78
C ASN A 49 -4.62 21.80 -16.65
N THR A 50 -5.74 21.89 -15.94
CA THR A 50 -5.92 22.77 -14.78
C THR A 50 -4.96 22.40 -13.64
N PHE A 51 -4.82 21.11 -13.32
CA PHE A 51 -3.91 20.66 -12.27
C PHE A 51 -2.43 20.85 -12.66
N ARG A 52 -2.05 20.58 -13.91
CA ARG A 52 -0.68 20.81 -14.39
C ARG A 52 -0.33 22.29 -14.51
N GLY A 53 -1.31 23.15 -14.79
CA GLY A 53 -1.14 24.61 -14.84
C GLY A 53 -0.83 25.25 -13.48
N ASN A 54 -1.18 24.57 -12.38
CA ASN A 54 -0.93 25.06 -11.02
C ASN A 54 0.02 24.14 -10.24
N LYS A 55 1.26 24.62 -10.01
CA LYS A 55 2.30 23.89 -9.26
C LYS A 55 1.88 23.53 -7.82
N ILE A 56 1.05 24.33 -7.17
CA ILE A 56 0.55 24.05 -5.82
C ILE A 56 -0.43 22.88 -5.85
N SER A 57 -1.39 22.92 -6.78
CA SER A 57 -2.36 21.83 -6.97
C SER A 57 -1.69 20.53 -7.36
N MET A 58 -0.66 20.57 -8.23
CA MET A 58 0.09 19.38 -8.63
C MET A 58 0.89 18.77 -7.46
N THR A 59 1.53 19.62 -6.64
CA THR A 59 2.24 19.17 -5.44
C THR A 59 1.29 18.52 -4.43
N GLY A 60 0.12 19.14 -4.18
CA GLY A 60 -0.89 18.59 -3.29
C GLY A 60 -1.42 17.23 -3.75
N LEU A 61 -1.69 17.10 -5.06
CA LEU A 61 -2.10 15.83 -5.66
C LEU A 61 -1.03 14.75 -5.50
N LEU A 62 0.25 15.09 -5.71
CA LEU A 62 1.36 14.15 -5.57
C LEU A 62 1.51 13.65 -4.13
N ILE A 63 1.44 14.55 -3.14
CA ILE A 63 1.48 14.18 -1.71
C ILE A 63 0.29 13.30 -1.34
N PHE A 64 -0.92 13.66 -1.78
CA PHE A 64 -2.12 12.86 -1.55
C PHE A 64 -1.99 11.45 -2.13
N LEU A 65 -1.56 11.31 -3.38
CA LEU A 65 -1.33 10.00 -4.00
C LEU A 65 -0.26 9.20 -3.27
N THR A 66 0.78 9.86 -2.77
CA THR A 66 1.86 9.21 -2.01
C THR A 66 1.33 8.61 -0.72
N ILE A 67 0.58 9.40 0.07
CA ILE A 67 -0.04 8.92 1.32
C ILE A 67 -1.05 7.80 1.01
N PHE A 68 -1.87 7.96 -0.03
CA PHE A 68 -2.85 6.96 -0.43
C PHE A 68 -2.19 5.62 -0.79
N LEU A 69 -1.10 5.65 -1.55
CA LEU A 69 -0.33 4.46 -1.89
C LEU A 69 0.29 3.82 -0.65
N ILE A 70 0.85 4.62 0.28
CA ILE A 70 1.42 4.11 1.53
C ILE A 70 0.33 3.40 2.36
N VAL A 71 -0.87 3.97 2.47
CA VAL A 71 -1.97 3.37 3.23
C VAL A 71 -2.45 2.05 2.62
N LEU A 72 -2.46 1.93 1.30
CA LEU A 72 -2.86 0.68 0.63
C LEU A 72 -1.77 -0.39 0.64
N ILE A 73 -0.51 0.01 0.47
CA ILE A 73 0.63 -0.92 0.34
C ILE A 73 1.17 -1.31 1.73
N GLY A 74 1.12 -0.41 2.71
CA GLY A 74 1.67 -0.63 4.05
C GLY A 74 1.18 -1.93 4.71
N PRO A 75 -0.14 -2.18 4.78
CA PRO A 75 -0.69 -3.42 5.34
C PRO A 75 -0.36 -4.69 4.53
N LEU A 76 0.03 -4.56 3.25
CA LEU A 76 0.43 -5.70 2.42
C LEU A 76 1.88 -6.14 2.68
N LEU A 77 2.73 -5.24 3.15
CA LEU A 77 4.12 -5.55 3.51
C LEU A 77 4.20 -6.14 4.91
N ASP A 78 3.49 -5.53 5.87
CA ASP A 78 3.45 -5.95 7.28
C ASP A 78 2.01 -6.27 7.69
N PRO A 79 1.51 -7.48 7.40
CA PRO A 79 0.17 -7.87 7.81
C PRO A 79 0.09 -7.89 9.34
N ILE A 80 -0.91 -7.18 9.87
CA ILE A 80 -1.14 -7.13 11.31
C ILE A 80 -1.69 -8.48 11.77
N ASP A 81 -0.99 -9.10 12.71
CA ASP A 81 -1.47 -10.29 13.40
C ASP A 81 -2.52 -9.89 14.45
N LEU A 82 -3.80 -10.06 14.11
CA LEU A 82 -4.92 -9.79 15.01
C LEU A 82 -5.02 -10.80 16.17
N SER A 83 -4.34 -11.94 16.08
CA SER A 83 -4.31 -12.93 17.17
C SER A 83 -3.31 -12.56 18.27
N TYR A 84 -2.36 -11.67 17.96
CA TYR A 84 -1.38 -11.18 18.91
C TYR A 84 -1.98 -10.08 19.79
N SER A 85 -2.68 -10.47 20.86
CA SER A 85 -3.12 -9.55 21.90
C SER A 85 -2.63 -10.01 23.27
N GLU A 86 -1.59 -9.36 23.78
CA GLU A 86 -1.01 -9.66 25.10
C GLU A 86 -1.79 -8.90 26.18
N THR A 87 -2.89 -9.49 26.63
CA THR A 87 -3.81 -8.85 27.58
C THR A 87 -3.23 -8.66 28.97
N SER A 88 -2.22 -9.46 29.33
CA SER A 88 -1.54 -9.43 30.63
C SER A 88 -0.77 -8.13 30.90
N GLN A 89 -0.42 -7.38 29.85
CA GLN A 89 0.35 -6.14 29.92
C GLN A 89 -0.47 -4.89 29.55
N ILE A 90 -1.81 -5.02 29.46
CA ILE A 90 -2.69 -3.88 29.25
C ILE A 90 -2.65 -3.01 30.51
N ASN A 91 -2.45 -1.69 30.34
CA ASN A 91 -2.31 -0.68 31.40
C ASN A 91 -0.98 -0.70 32.17
N VAL A 92 0.09 -1.25 31.58
CA VAL A 92 1.43 -1.03 32.13
C VAL A 92 1.80 0.45 31.97
N GLY A 93 1.88 1.18 33.07
CA GLY A 93 2.23 2.61 33.05
C GLY A 93 3.65 2.85 32.47
N PRO A 94 3.96 4.08 32.01
CA PRO A 94 5.32 4.41 31.59
C PRO A 94 6.29 4.33 32.78
N GLY A 95 7.57 4.05 32.53
CA GLY A 95 8.59 3.92 33.57
C GLY A 95 10.00 3.75 32.99
N LYS A 96 11.01 3.86 33.86
CA LYS A 96 12.42 3.62 33.51
C LYS A 96 12.90 2.21 33.89
N ASP A 97 11.97 1.32 34.24
CA ASP A 97 12.30 0.01 34.80
C ASP A 97 13.11 -0.86 33.83
N MET A 98 12.92 -0.70 32.52
CA MET A 98 13.70 -1.37 31.47
C MET A 98 15.14 -0.85 31.33
N LEU A 99 15.44 0.34 31.85
CA LEU A 99 16.79 0.93 31.84
C LEU A 99 17.64 0.49 33.04
N ASN A 100 17.01 -0.10 34.06
CA ASN A 100 17.67 -0.57 35.28
C ASN A 100 18.31 -1.95 35.03
N ILE A 101 19.41 -1.96 34.27
CA ILE A 101 20.16 -3.19 33.96
C ILE A 101 20.73 -3.79 35.25
N PRO A 102 20.53 -5.09 35.51
CA PRO A 102 21.13 -5.78 36.65
C PRO A 102 22.64 -5.59 36.68
N GLN A 103 23.20 -5.22 37.84
CA GLN A 103 24.64 -5.00 37.99
C GLN A 103 25.47 -6.23 37.61
N ALA A 104 24.91 -7.44 37.78
CA ALA A 104 25.54 -8.69 37.39
C ALA A 104 25.82 -8.81 35.88
N LEU A 105 25.06 -8.08 35.04
CA LEU A 105 25.25 -8.02 33.59
C LEU A 105 26.24 -6.92 33.15
N ASN A 106 26.68 -6.06 34.07
CA ASN A 106 27.59 -4.96 33.73
C ASN A 106 28.97 -5.50 33.33
N GLY A 107 29.33 -5.35 32.06
CA GLY A 107 30.58 -5.86 31.49
C GLY A 107 30.58 -7.35 31.12
N ASN A 108 29.51 -8.09 31.43
CA ASN A 108 29.40 -9.54 31.16
C ASN A 108 28.21 -9.91 30.25
N LEU A 109 27.49 -8.91 29.71
CA LEU A 109 26.35 -9.13 28.83
C LEU A 109 26.80 -9.74 27.49
N GLN A 110 26.26 -10.92 27.16
CA GLN A 110 26.52 -11.59 25.89
C GLN A 110 25.47 -11.21 24.85
N ASP A 111 24.19 -11.25 25.22
CA ASP A 111 23.08 -10.92 24.33
C ASP A 111 21.88 -10.37 25.13
N ILE A 112 21.04 -9.59 24.46
CA ILE A 112 19.86 -8.94 25.04
C ILE A 112 18.68 -8.95 24.06
N ALA A 113 17.51 -9.35 24.55
CA ALA A 113 16.24 -9.24 23.86
C ALA A 113 15.30 -8.29 24.61
N ILE A 114 14.55 -7.48 23.87
CA ILE A 114 13.65 -6.46 24.42
C ILE A 114 12.21 -6.87 24.14
N GLY A 115 11.44 -7.06 25.21
CA GLY A 115 10.00 -7.26 25.16
C GLY A 115 9.22 -5.95 25.29
N PRO A 116 7.87 -5.99 25.28
CA PRO A 116 7.04 -4.79 25.31
C PRO A 116 7.21 -3.93 26.57
N THR A 117 7.47 -4.56 27.72
CA THR A 117 7.57 -3.88 29.02
C THR A 117 8.74 -4.36 29.90
N TYR A 118 9.51 -5.33 29.41
CA TYR A 118 10.63 -5.95 30.11
C TYR A 118 11.77 -6.24 29.13
N SER A 119 12.96 -6.48 29.67
CA SER A 119 14.15 -6.87 28.92
C SER A 119 14.70 -8.16 29.50
N VAL A 120 15.26 -9.00 28.64
CA VAL A 120 15.92 -10.26 29.00
C VAL A 120 17.36 -10.19 28.51
N GLY A 121 18.31 -10.51 29.37
CA GLY A 121 19.72 -10.54 29.03
C GLY A 121 20.38 -11.82 29.52
N VAL A 122 21.36 -12.30 28.76
CA VAL A 122 22.17 -13.47 29.11
C VAL A 122 23.60 -13.03 29.37
N SER A 123 24.16 -13.50 30.48
CA SER A 123 25.56 -13.30 30.85
C SER A 123 26.46 -14.24 30.06
N THR A 124 27.73 -13.86 29.88
CA THR A 124 28.78 -14.69 29.28
C THR A 124 28.99 -16.00 30.05
N ASN A 125 28.59 -16.04 31.33
CA ASN A 125 28.62 -17.25 32.17
C ASN A 125 27.42 -18.19 31.95
N GLY A 126 26.44 -17.81 31.12
CA GLY A 126 25.21 -18.58 30.86
C GLY A 126 24.02 -18.23 31.78
N ASP A 127 24.18 -17.29 32.72
CA ASP A 127 23.10 -16.85 33.60
C ASP A 127 22.09 -15.94 32.86
N MET A 128 20.79 -16.17 33.07
CA MET A 128 19.71 -15.36 32.50
C MET A 128 19.14 -14.38 33.53
N TYR A 129 18.95 -13.13 33.11
CA TYR A 129 18.34 -12.10 33.92
C TYR A 129 17.19 -11.44 33.17
N ILE A 130 16.11 -11.15 33.91
CA ILE A 130 14.93 -10.43 33.40
C ILE A 130 14.72 -9.20 34.28
N TRP A 131 14.56 -8.04 33.68
CA TRP A 131 14.28 -6.78 34.39
C TRP A 131 13.25 -5.93 33.63
N GLY A 132 12.76 -4.88 34.28
CA GLY A 132 11.60 -4.12 33.81
C GLY A 132 10.31 -4.62 34.46
N LYS A 133 9.19 -4.47 33.76
CA LYS A 133 7.85 -4.81 34.29
C LYS A 133 7.46 -6.22 33.87
N THR A 134 7.81 -7.18 34.70
CA THR A 134 7.63 -8.62 34.44
C THR A 134 6.32 -9.18 34.98
N ARG A 135 5.31 -8.33 35.25
CA ARG A 135 4.06 -8.78 35.88
C ARG A 135 3.35 -9.79 34.97
N ILE A 136 3.38 -11.05 35.39
CA ILE A 136 2.47 -12.09 34.92
C ILE A 136 1.40 -12.18 36.01
N THR A 137 0.17 -11.77 35.71
CA THR A 137 -0.96 -11.82 36.66
C THR A 137 -1.03 -13.20 37.33
N SER A 138 -1.01 -13.22 38.68
CA SER A 138 -1.09 -14.46 39.48
C SER A 138 -2.52 -14.95 39.73
N THR A 139 -3.50 -14.34 39.06
CA THR A 139 -4.92 -14.64 39.24
C THR A 139 -5.46 -15.25 37.96
N ILE A 140 -5.91 -16.50 38.08
CA ILE A 140 -6.63 -17.26 37.05
C ILE A 140 -8.01 -16.64 36.83
#